data_AF-A0A946MEM2-F1
#
_entry.id   AF-A0A946MEM2-F1
#
_cell.length_a   1.000
_cell.length_b   1.000
_cell.length_c   1.000
_cell.angle_alpha   90.00
_cell.angle_beta   90.00
_cell.angle_gamma   90.00
#
_symmetry.space_group_name_H-M   'P 1'
#
loop_
_entity.id
_entity.type
_entity.pdbx_description
1 polymer ?
#
loop_
_entity_poly.entity_id
_entity_poly.type
_entity_poly.pdbx_seq_one_letter_code
_entity_poly.pdbx_strand_id
1 'polypeptide(L)'
;MSNSEKRLGAIVLILGVLAVSYFSFSSYTTYLDELRGTESRLQNDADFLKRDKGFAKRDRETLDALAKRSLPTNRSAAATSYKSWLFKLVEKEVRLQNVKIESDPIRTVDTIYDKHSFTLTCDGTLQQLTELLYKFYAKESLHEVMSLSVKPKAYNFLGITLQVAAISVNEDLERASIEDLAVSDQLEYGGLDEYLTLMTNRNIFGPENLEPRFSGDSRIAATVGQSKSVALTRNPGTNEQQNQSVNFQIAADSLSAGFVANIKDNILTVHSENVGEYKVRVSASDTGLPVKTVFREFTVDVQEKPARVIPPVKPLPPKFDIAQLAFFTSTVQINNRVEVWILRRDIDEMVKLTIGDRIDIGDIAGTVREISQKELLIVTDADDTLLIKAGQALANAENLTLAAERLLENTTP
;
A
#
# COMPACT_ATOMS: atom_id res chain seq x y z
N MET A 1 20.90 41.09 131.74
CA MET A 1 21.08 40.73 130.32
C MET A 1 21.96 41.78 129.66
N SER A 2 23.16 41.38 129.25
CA SER A 2 24.18 42.26 128.66
C SER A 2 23.78 42.68 127.25
N ASN A 3 24.21 43.86 126.79
CA ASN A 3 23.80 44.45 125.49
C ASN A 3 24.07 43.57 124.25
N SER A 4 24.89 42.52 124.37
CA SER A 4 25.11 41.49 123.35
C SER A 4 23.93 40.52 123.16
N GLU A 5 23.19 40.19 124.22
CA GLU A 5 22.06 39.23 124.17
C GLU A 5 20.84 39.81 123.44
N LYS A 6 20.59 41.12 123.60
CA LYS A 6 19.48 41.81 122.92
C LYS A 6 19.72 41.92 121.41
N ARG A 7 20.97 42.10 120.97
CA ARG A 7 21.34 42.18 119.54
C ARG A 7 21.27 40.80 118.88
N LEU A 8 21.71 39.75 119.56
CA LEU A 8 21.64 38.39 119.05
C LEU A 8 20.18 37.92 118.89
N GLY A 9 19.32 38.22 119.88
CA GLY A 9 17.90 37.89 119.82
C GLY A 9 17.17 38.55 118.65
N ALA A 10 17.48 39.82 118.34
CA ALA A 10 16.89 40.52 117.20
C ALA A 10 17.33 39.93 115.85
N ILE A 11 18.59 39.53 115.71
CA ILE A 11 19.12 38.91 114.48
C ILE A 11 18.50 37.53 114.25
N VAL A 12 18.36 36.72 115.31
CA VAL A 12 17.73 35.40 115.22
C VAL A 12 16.25 35.51 114.84
N LEU A 13 15.55 36.52 115.33
CA LEU A 13 14.14 36.76 115.00
C LEU A 13 13.96 37.20 113.54
N ILE A 14 14.84 38.09 113.04
CA ILE A 14 14.85 38.51 111.63
C ILE A 14 15.21 37.34 110.71
N LEU A 15 16.20 36.53 111.07
CA LEU A 15 16.56 35.32 110.32
C LEU A 15 15.43 34.29 110.32
N GLY A 16 14.71 34.13 111.43
CA GLY A 16 13.53 33.27 111.52
C GLY A 16 12.42 33.73 110.58
N VAL A 17 12.11 35.04 110.56
CA VAL A 17 11.09 35.60 109.66
C VAL A 17 11.51 35.48 108.19
N LEU A 18 12.78 35.72 107.86
CA LEU A 18 13.30 35.54 106.50
C LEU A 18 13.27 34.07 106.06
N ALA A 19 13.59 33.13 106.95
CA ALA A 19 13.54 31.71 106.65
C ALA A 19 12.10 31.23 106.40
N VAL A 20 11.14 31.67 107.22
CA VAL A 20 9.71 31.35 107.03
C VAL A 20 9.19 31.98 105.73
N SER A 21 9.54 33.24 105.45
CA SER A 21 9.12 33.93 104.22
C SER A 21 9.71 33.26 102.97
N TYR A 22 10.97 32.84 103.02
CA TYR A 22 11.63 32.10 101.94
C TYR A 22 10.99 30.73 101.73
N PHE A 23 10.66 30.01 102.81
CA PHE A 23 10.00 28.72 102.73
C PHE A 23 8.59 28.83 102.15
N SER A 24 7.78 29.79 102.63
CA SER A 24 6.44 30.06 102.09
C SER A 24 6.45 30.50 100.63
N PHE A 25 7.44 31.31 100.21
CA PHE A 25 7.60 31.70 98.80
C PHE A 25 8.01 30.51 97.94
N SER A 26 8.94 29.67 98.42
CA SER A 26 9.37 28.45 97.71
C SER A 26 8.25 27.42 97.54
N SER A 27 7.40 27.22 98.55
CA SER A 27 6.24 26.31 98.44
C SER A 27 5.17 26.84 97.47
N TYR A 28 5.00 28.15 97.36
CA TYR A 28 4.07 28.77 96.42
C TYR A 28 4.57 28.71 94.97
N THR A 29 5.88 28.90 94.74
CA THR A 29 6.47 28.74 93.40
C THR A 29 6.42 27.31 92.91
N THR A 30 6.66 26.32 93.78
CA THR A 30 6.59 24.89 93.41
C THR A 30 5.17 24.47 93.03
N TYR A 31 4.13 24.99 93.71
CA TYR A 31 2.72 24.72 93.36
C TYR A 31 2.30 25.37 92.03
N LEU A 32 2.77 26.58 91.74
CA LEU A 32 2.52 27.27 90.47
C LEU A 32 3.27 26.62 89.29
N ASP A 33 4.47 26.10 89.51
CA ASP A 33 5.22 25.34 88.50
C ASP A 33 4.58 23.98 88.21
N GLU A 34 3.95 23.35 89.22
CA GLU A 34 3.20 22.10 89.04
C GLU A 34 1.90 22.31 88.24
N LEU A 35 1.17 23.43 88.46
CA LEU A 35 0.00 23.82 87.67
C LEU A 35 0.35 24.22 86.22
N ARG A 36 1.42 25.00 86.02
CA ARG A 36 1.89 25.37 84.67
C ARG A 36 2.40 24.15 83.90
N GLY A 37 3.07 23.23 84.60
CA GLY A 37 3.52 21.96 84.03
C GLY A 37 2.38 21.03 83.62
N THR A 38 1.23 21.07 84.30
CA THR A 38 0.04 20.31 83.89
C THR A 38 -0.66 20.95 82.69
N GLU A 39 -0.83 22.28 82.65
CA GLU A 39 -1.46 22.97 81.52
C GLU A 39 -0.67 22.81 80.21
N SER A 40 0.66 22.93 80.27
CA SER A 40 1.52 22.68 79.10
C SER A 40 1.51 21.22 78.64
N ARG A 41 1.38 20.24 79.54
CA ARG A 41 1.22 18.82 79.17
C ARG A 41 -0.14 18.57 78.50
N LEU A 42 -1.22 19.11 79.06
CA LEU A 42 -2.56 18.99 78.48
C LEU A 42 -2.68 19.67 77.10
N GLN A 43 -2.03 20.83 76.90
CA GLN A 43 -1.97 21.47 75.58
C GLN A 43 -1.16 20.65 74.58
N ASN A 44 0.01 20.14 74.98
CA ASN A 44 0.82 19.28 74.12
C ASN A 44 0.10 17.98 73.74
N ASP A 45 -0.63 17.36 74.66
CA ASP A 45 -1.45 16.17 74.41
C ASP A 45 -2.65 16.50 73.51
N ALA A 46 -3.31 17.63 73.71
CA ALA A 46 -4.39 18.08 72.83
C ALA A 46 -3.91 18.39 71.41
N ASP A 47 -2.73 19.00 71.25
CA ASP A 47 -2.13 19.30 69.96
C ASP A 47 -1.54 18.05 69.29
N PHE A 48 -1.05 17.08 70.07
CA PHE A 48 -0.71 15.75 69.56
C PHE A 48 -1.94 15.03 69.05
N LEU A 49 -3.01 14.94 69.86
CA LEU A 49 -4.28 14.29 69.49
C LEU A 49 -4.98 14.99 68.31
N LYS A 50 -4.92 16.32 68.20
CA LYS A 50 -5.45 17.04 67.03
C LYS A 50 -4.64 16.76 65.77
N ARG A 51 -3.31 16.72 65.86
CA ARG A 51 -2.44 16.35 64.73
C ARG A 51 -2.70 14.91 64.31
N ASP A 52 -2.73 13.99 65.26
CA ASP A 52 -3.02 12.57 65.06
C ASP A 52 -4.40 12.34 64.42
N LYS A 53 -5.46 12.99 64.94
CA LYS A 53 -6.79 12.98 64.30
C LYS A 53 -6.78 13.63 62.91
N GLY A 54 -5.96 14.64 62.69
CA GLY A 54 -5.79 15.29 61.39
C GLY A 54 -5.13 14.36 60.36
N PHE A 55 -4.10 13.60 60.77
CA PHE A 55 -3.49 12.56 59.95
C PHE A 55 -4.47 11.41 59.70
N ALA A 56 -5.10 10.88 60.75
CA ALA A 56 -6.12 9.83 60.62
C ALA A 56 -7.30 10.24 59.73
N LYS A 57 -7.70 11.52 59.75
CA LYS A 57 -8.75 12.05 58.86
C LYS A 57 -8.27 12.08 57.40
N ARG A 58 -7.06 12.57 57.12
CA ARG A 58 -6.50 12.56 55.77
C ARG A 58 -6.28 11.14 55.26
N ASP A 59 -5.79 10.25 56.11
CA ASP A 59 -5.60 8.84 55.80
C ASP A 59 -6.94 8.14 55.53
N ARG A 60 -8.00 8.52 56.24
CA ARG A 60 -9.36 8.05 55.95
C ARG A 60 -9.92 8.63 54.65
N GLU A 61 -9.70 9.91 54.36
CA GLU A 61 -10.10 10.53 53.09
C GLU A 61 -9.37 9.90 51.89
N THR A 62 -8.08 9.58 52.03
CA THR A 62 -7.31 8.87 50.99
C THR A 62 -7.77 7.43 50.85
N LEU A 63 -8.01 6.71 51.95
CA LEU A 63 -8.60 5.37 51.91
C LEU A 63 -9.98 5.35 51.26
N ASP A 64 -10.85 6.30 51.56
CA ASP A 64 -12.17 6.45 50.93
C ASP A 64 -12.05 6.70 49.42
N ALA A 65 -11.09 7.54 49.01
CA ALA A 65 -10.82 7.79 47.59
C ALA A 65 -10.28 6.54 46.87
N LEU A 66 -9.42 5.76 47.52
CA LEU A 66 -8.90 4.50 47.01
C LEU A 66 -10.00 3.42 46.95
N ALA A 67 -10.82 3.30 47.99
CA ALA A 67 -11.96 2.40 48.08
C ALA A 67 -12.97 2.65 46.93
N LYS A 68 -13.23 3.93 46.60
CA LYS A 68 -14.05 4.28 45.43
C LYS A 68 -13.52 3.73 44.11
N ARG A 69 -12.22 3.43 44.01
CA ARG A 69 -11.55 2.86 42.83
C ARG A 69 -11.20 1.38 42.98
N SER A 70 -11.45 0.76 44.14
CA SER A 70 -11.09 -0.63 44.39
C SER A 70 -12.10 -1.61 43.79
N LEU A 71 -11.71 -2.88 43.72
CA LEU A 71 -12.62 -3.96 43.40
C LEU A 71 -13.67 -4.20 44.50
N PRO A 72 -14.75 -4.97 44.22
CA PRO A 72 -15.71 -5.42 45.24
C PRO A 72 -15.03 -6.03 46.46
N THR A 73 -15.61 -5.84 47.65
CA THR A 73 -15.05 -6.35 48.93
C THR A 73 -15.09 -7.88 49.01
N ASN A 74 -16.07 -8.52 48.35
CA ASN A 74 -16.14 -9.98 48.30
C ASN A 74 -15.03 -10.55 47.41
N ARG A 75 -14.07 -11.24 48.02
CA ARG A 75 -12.88 -11.83 47.37
C ARG A 75 -13.18 -12.62 46.10
N SER A 76 -14.16 -13.52 46.17
CA SER A 76 -14.51 -14.39 45.04
C SER A 76 -15.18 -13.58 43.93
N ALA A 77 -16.11 -12.69 44.31
CA ALA A 77 -16.78 -11.82 43.35
C ALA A 77 -15.79 -10.87 42.65
N ALA A 78 -14.85 -10.28 43.40
CA ALA A 78 -13.79 -9.41 42.88
C ALA A 78 -12.90 -10.13 41.87
N ALA A 79 -12.41 -11.32 42.23
CA ALA A 79 -11.55 -12.10 41.34
C ALA A 79 -12.28 -12.51 40.05
N THR A 80 -13.53 -12.97 40.17
CA THR A 80 -14.35 -13.37 39.02
C THR A 80 -14.70 -12.19 38.13
N SER A 81 -15.15 -11.07 38.72
CA SER A 81 -15.49 -9.84 38.01
C SER A 81 -14.28 -9.28 37.26
N TYR A 82 -13.14 -9.13 37.94
CA TYR A 82 -11.91 -8.63 37.31
C TYR A 82 -11.43 -9.53 36.17
N LYS A 83 -11.44 -10.86 36.37
CA LYS A 83 -11.07 -11.82 35.33
C LYS A 83 -11.99 -11.73 34.12
N SER A 84 -13.31 -11.60 34.35
CA SER A 84 -14.31 -11.48 33.28
C SER A 84 -14.09 -10.21 32.47
N TRP A 85 -13.88 -9.08 33.14
CA TRP A 85 -13.55 -7.81 32.51
C TRP A 85 -12.25 -7.89 31.70
N LEU A 86 -11.18 -8.42 32.29
CA LEU A 86 -9.89 -8.55 31.60
C LEU A 86 -10.01 -9.44 30.35
N PHE A 87 -10.75 -10.54 30.45
CA PHE A 87 -11.03 -11.41 29.31
C PHE A 87 -11.82 -10.67 28.22
N LYS A 88 -12.87 -9.93 28.59
CA LYS A 88 -13.66 -9.11 27.66
C LYS A 88 -12.79 -8.07 26.96
N LEU A 89 -11.96 -7.35 27.71
CA LEU A 89 -11.05 -6.34 27.17
C LEU A 89 -10.09 -6.96 26.14
N VAL A 90 -9.41 -8.03 26.52
CA VAL A 90 -8.36 -8.66 25.70
C VAL A 90 -8.94 -9.35 24.46
N GLU A 91 -10.00 -10.14 24.61
CA GLU A 91 -10.53 -10.98 23.53
C GLU A 91 -11.59 -10.27 22.68
N LYS A 92 -12.51 -9.52 23.28
CA LYS A 92 -13.63 -8.92 22.54
C LYS A 92 -13.31 -7.53 22.02
N GLU A 93 -12.65 -6.70 22.83
CA GLU A 93 -12.40 -5.31 22.49
C GLU A 93 -11.12 -5.14 21.68
N VAL A 94 -9.99 -5.64 22.17
CA VAL A 94 -8.67 -5.52 21.51
C VAL A 94 -8.41 -6.65 20.50
N ARG A 95 -9.13 -7.77 20.64
CA ARG A 95 -9.06 -8.94 19.73
C ARG A 95 -7.65 -9.57 19.66
N LEU A 96 -7.00 -9.69 20.82
CA LEU A 96 -5.76 -10.44 20.95
C LEU A 96 -6.02 -11.95 20.77
N GLN A 97 -5.01 -12.68 20.30
CA GLN A 97 -5.09 -14.09 19.97
C GLN A 97 -4.48 -14.96 21.07
N ASN A 98 -4.83 -16.25 21.10
CA ASN A 98 -4.26 -17.24 22.03
C ASN A 98 -4.30 -16.80 23.51
N VAL A 99 -5.41 -16.17 23.90
CA VAL A 99 -5.57 -15.55 25.22
C VAL A 99 -5.69 -16.62 26.30
N LYS A 100 -4.83 -16.53 27.31
CA LYS A 100 -4.88 -17.36 28.51
C LYS A 100 -4.75 -16.47 29.74
N ILE A 101 -5.69 -16.58 30.67
CA ILE A 101 -5.70 -15.82 31.93
C ILE A 101 -5.71 -16.78 33.11
N GLU A 102 -4.62 -16.76 33.87
CA GLU A 102 -4.44 -17.51 35.11
C GLU A 102 -4.57 -16.56 36.31
N SER A 103 -5.15 -17.08 37.40
CA SER A 103 -5.34 -16.35 38.65
C SER A 103 -4.41 -16.93 39.69
N ASP A 104 -3.61 -16.08 40.32
CA ASP A 104 -2.76 -16.49 41.43
C ASP A 104 -3.56 -16.51 42.74
N PRO A 105 -3.07 -17.19 43.78
CA PRO A 105 -3.67 -17.13 45.10
C PRO A 105 -3.82 -15.69 45.60
N ILE A 106 -5.01 -15.35 46.09
CA ILE A 106 -5.32 -14.03 46.67
C ILE A 106 -4.41 -13.82 47.89
N ARG A 107 -3.76 -12.65 47.97
CA ARG A 107 -2.91 -12.29 49.11
C ARG A 107 -3.56 -11.17 49.91
N THR A 108 -3.90 -11.44 51.16
CA THR A 108 -4.33 -10.40 52.11
C THR A 108 -3.11 -9.70 52.69
N VAL A 109 -3.12 -8.37 52.69
CA VAL A 109 -2.05 -7.55 53.29
C VAL A 109 -2.62 -6.85 54.51
N ASP A 110 -2.10 -7.21 55.68
CA ASP A 110 -2.36 -6.58 56.98
C ASP A 110 -3.83 -6.32 57.31
N THR A 111 -4.75 -7.14 56.78
CA THR A 111 -6.22 -7.01 56.88
C THR A 111 -6.83 -5.76 56.22
N ILE A 112 -6.03 -4.91 55.60
CA ILE A 112 -6.47 -3.64 55.00
C ILE A 112 -7.01 -3.87 53.58
N TYR A 113 -6.36 -4.74 52.81
CA TYR A 113 -6.75 -5.01 51.43
C TYR A 113 -6.36 -6.41 50.97
N ASP A 114 -7.02 -6.86 49.92
CA ASP A 114 -6.73 -8.09 49.21
C ASP A 114 -6.11 -7.76 47.84
N LYS A 115 -4.94 -8.34 47.57
CA LYS A 115 -4.25 -8.27 46.28
C LYS A 115 -4.65 -9.46 45.42
N HIS A 116 -5.29 -9.18 44.29
CA HIS A 116 -5.63 -10.13 43.25
C HIS A 116 -4.58 -10.06 42.14
N SER A 117 -3.84 -11.15 41.91
CA SER A 117 -2.82 -11.19 40.85
C SER A 117 -3.25 -12.13 39.72
N PHE A 118 -2.98 -11.72 38.49
CA PHE A 118 -3.33 -12.47 37.29
C PHE A 118 -2.16 -12.48 36.32
N THR A 119 -1.98 -13.62 35.66
CA THR A 119 -1.03 -13.77 34.56
C THR A 119 -1.81 -13.91 33.26
N LEU A 120 -1.61 -12.96 32.36
CA LEU A 120 -2.18 -12.93 31.01
C LEU A 120 -1.08 -13.32 30.01
N THR A 121 -1.35 -14.33 29.19
CA THR A 121 -0.54 -14.67 28.02
C THR A 121 -1.40 -14.55 26.77
N CYS A 122 -0.90 -13.87 25.75
CA CYS A 122 -1.61 -13.67 24.50
C CYS A 122 -0.63 -13.33 23.36
N ASP A 123 -1.16 -13.29 22.14
CA ASP A 123 -0.43 -12.92 20.94
C ASP A 123 -1.11 -11.75 20.22
N GLY A 124 -0.33 -10.84 19.65
CA GLY A 124 -0.88 -9.69 18.93
C GLY A 124 0.15 -8.78 18.30
N THR A 125 -0.31 -7.68 17.71
CA THR A 125 0.54 -6.63 17.16
C THR A 125 0.91 -5.59 18.22
N LEU A 126 1.91 -4.74 17.94
CA LEU A 126 2.26 -3.62 18.83
C LEU A 126 1.10 -2.63 19.00
N GLN A 127 0.30 -2.42 17.96
CA GLN A 127 -0.91 -1.61 18.00
C GLN A 127 -1.90 -2.15 19.03
N GLN A 128 -2.18 -3.46 18.97
CA GLN A 128 -3.10 -4.11 19.92
C GLN A 128 -2.57 -4.08 21.36
N LEU A 129 -1.26 -4.29 21.56
CA LEU A 129 -0.65 -4.15 22.89
C LEU A 129 -0.81 -2.73 23.42
N THR A 130 -0.59 -1.72 22.58
CA THR A 130 -0.74 -0.31 22.96
C THR A 130 -2.19 0.00 23.33
N GLU A 131 -3.15 -0.48 22.55
CA GLU A 131 -4.58 -0.34 22.83
C GLU A 131 -4.99 -1.05 24.14
N LEU A 132 -4.48 -2.26 24.38
CA LEU A 132 -4.70 -2.98 25.63
C LEU A 132 -4.22 -2.17 26.83
N LEU A 133 -2.98 -1.66 26.80
CA LEU A 133 -2.41 -0.88 27.90
C LEU A 133 -3.17 0.44 28.10
N TYR A 134 -3.55 1.12 27.02
CA TYR A 134 -4.36 2.33 27.10
C TYR A 134 -5.69 2.07 27.79
N LYS A 135 -6.48 1.10 27.29
CA LYS A 135 -7.79 0.78 27.85
C LYS A 135 -7.71 0.19 29.26
N PHE A 136 -6.63 -0.52 29.57
CA PHE A 136 -6.33 -0.98 30.92
C PHE A 136 -6.22 0.22 31.85
N TYR A 137 -5.29 1.14 31.63
CA TYR A 137 -5.06 2.30 32.51
C TYR A 137 -6.17 3.36 32.44
N ALA A 138 -6.96 3.41 31.37
CA ALA A 138 -8.14 4.25 31.27
C ALA A 138 -9.24 3.80 32.24
N LYS A 139 -9.29 2.52 32.62
CA LYS A 139 -10.22 2.06 33.66
C LYS A 139 -9.77 2.64 35.00
N GLU A 140 -10.64 3.37 35.70
CA GLU A 140 -10.29 4.02 36.97
C GLU A 140 -10.21 3.04 38.17
N SER A 141 -9.71 1.82 37.93
CA SER A 141 -9.50 0.79 38.94
C SER A 141 -8.15 0.95 39.63
N LEU A 142 -8.05 0.44 40.87
CA LEU A 142 -6.76 0.22 41.53
C LEU A 142 -6.11 -1.04 41.00
N HIS A 143 -5.47 -0.91 39.84
CA HIS A 143 -4.73 -1.97 39.20
C HIS A 143 -3.42 -1.46 38.60
N GLU A 144 -2.48 -2.38 38.41
CA GLU A 144 -1.17 -2.06 37.87
C GLU A 144 -0.60 -3.25 37.11
N VAL A 145 0.16 -2.96 36.05
CA VAL A 145 0.99 -3.96 35.36
C VAL A 145 2.29 -4.12 36.14
N MET A 146 2.45 -5.28 36.77
CA MET A 146 3.63 -5.62 37.57
C MET A 146 4.83 -6.03 36.71
N SER A 147 4.57 -6.73 35.62
CA SER A 147 5.58 -7.08 34.65
C SER A 147 4.98 -7.20 33.26
N LEU A 148 5.75 -6.80 32.26
CA LEU A 148 5.42 -6.92 30.84
C LEU A 148 6.63 -7.56 30.15
N SER A 149 6.42 -8.74 29.57
CA SER A 149 7.37 -9.40 28.68
C SER A 149 6.81 -9.45 27.28
N VAL A 150 7.61 -8.99 26.32
CA VAL A 150 7.25 -8.97 24.90
C VAL A 150 8.35 -9.66 24.13
N LYS A 151 7.98 -10.67 23.33
CA LYS A 151 8.91 -11.44 22.51
C LYS A 151 8.45 -11.43 21.05
N PRO A 152 9.33 -11.17 20.07
CA PRO A 152 8.94 -11.28 18.66
C PRO A 152 8.62 -12.74 18.31
N LYS A 153 7.45 -12.97 17.71
CA LYS A 153 7.06 -14.27 17.14
C LYS A 153 7.16 -14.29 15.62
N ALA A 154 6.84 -13.17 14.96
CA ALA A 154 6.99 -12.96 13.52
C ALA A 154 7.13 -11.45 13.22
N TYR A 155 7.18 -11.09 11.93
CA TYR A 155 7.18 -9.69 11.50
C TYR A 155 5.91 -8.98 12.01
N ASN A 156 6.09 -7.94 12.82
CA ASN A 156 5.00 -7.18 13.46
C ASN A 156 4.03 -8.05 14.31
N PHE A 157 4.49 -9.20 14.83
CA PHE A 157 3.68 -10.08 15.66
C PHE A 157 4.44 -10.51 16.91
N LEU A 158 3.79 -10.36 18.06
CA LEU A 158 4.40 -10.41 19.38
C LEU A 158 3.73 -11.48 20.23
N GLY A 159 4.55 -12.26 20.93
CA GLY A 159 4.12 -12.99 22.10
C GLY A 159 4.20 -12.08 23.32
N ILE A 160 3.09 -11.97 24.04
CA ILE A 160 2.88 -10.99 25.10
C ILE A 160 2.54 -11.74 26.40
N THR A 161 3.28 -11.43 27.46
CA THR A 161 3.00 -11.92 28.82
C THR A 161 2.93 -10.73 29.78
N LEU A 162 1.78 -10.56 30.43
CA LEU A 162 1.55 -9.55 31.45
C LEU A 162 1.28 -10.21 32.79
N GLN A 163 1.86 -9.67 33.85
CA GLN A 163 1.40 -9.90 35.21
C GLN A 163 0.72 -8.63 35.69
N VAL A 164 -0.52 -8.74 36.13
CA VAL A 164 -1.31 -7.61 36.62
C VAL A 164 -1.74 -7.86 38.05
N ALA A 165 -1.78 -6.80 38.84
CA ALA A 165 -2.34 -6.80 40.18
C ALA A 165 -3.52 -5.85 40.24
N ALA A 166 -4.56 -6.24 40.98
CA ALA A 166 -5.69 -5.39 41.31
C ALA A 166 -6.02 -5.48 42.79
N ILE A 167 -6.53 -4.39 43.36
CA ILE A 167 -6.73 -4.24 44.80
C ILE A 167 -8.22 -4.20 45.11
N SER A 168 -8.62 -5.00 46.10
CA SER A 168 -9.89 -4.85 46.82
C SER A 168 -9.59 -4.33 48.23
N VAL A 169 -10.12 -3.17 48.58
CA VAL A 169 -9.99 -2.63 49.95
C VAL A 169 -11.06 -3.28 50.82
N ASN A 170 -10.70 -3.67 52.05
CA ASN A 170 -11.62 -4.29 53.00
C ASN A 170 -12.52 -3.24 53.71
N GLU A 171 -13.11 -2.34 52.92
CA GLU A 171 -14.17 -1.41 53.35
C GLU A 171 -15.51 -1.91 52.78
N ASP A 172 -16.61 -1.65 53.48
CA ASP A 172 -17.94 -2.10 53.07
C ASP A 172 -18.46 -1.22 51.92
N LEU A 173 -18.13 -1.64 50.69
CA LEU A 173 -18.55 -0.97 49.47
C LEU A 173 -19.65 -1.80 48.80
N GLU A 174 -20.82 -1.21 48.62
CA GLU A 174 -21.88 -1.77 47.77
C GLU A 174 -21.49 -1.67 46.29
N ARG A 175 -20.49 -2.47 45.86
CA ARG A 175 -20.08 -2.62 44.46
C ARG A 175 -20.18 -4.07 44.02
N ALA A 176 -20.92 -4.31 42.95
CA ALA A 176 -21.09 -5.66 42.40
C ALA A 176 -19.96 -6.02 41.44
N SER A 177 -19.47 -5.06 40.64
CA SER A 177 -18.52 -5.37 39.56
C SER A 177 -17.52 -4.25 39.26
N ILE A 178 -16.40 -4.60 38.63
CA ILE A 178 -15.43 -3.62 38.10
C ILE A 178 -16.04 -2.78 36.97
N GLU A 179 -17.01 -3.32 36.23
CA GLU A 179 -17.72 -2.63 35.15
C GLU A 179 -18.36 -1.32 35.63
N ASP A 180 -18.77 -1.25 36.90
CA ASP A 180 -19.39 -0.08 37.51
C ASP A 180 -18.41 1.10 37.73
N LEU A 181 -17.10 0.85 37.60
CA LEU A 181 -16.09 1.90 37.68
C LEU A 181 -16.05 2.77 36.42
N ALA A 182 -15.77 4.06 36.60
CA ALA A 182 -15.59 4.98 35.50
C ALA A 182 -14.41 4.60 34.59
N VAL A 183 -14.45 5.13 33.37
CA VAL A 183 -13.40 5.02 32.37
C VAL A 183 -13.02 6.44 32.00
N SER A 184 -11.74 6.77 32.09
CA SER A 184 -11.21 8.05 31.63
C SER A 184 -11.13 8.07 30.11
N ASP A 185 -11.55 9.18 29.51
CA ASP A 185 -11.47 9.39 28.06
C ASP A 185 -10.04 9.77 27.61
N GLN A 186 -9.19 10.23 28.54
CA GLN A 186 -7.82 10.66 28.26
C GLN A 186 -6.83 10.19 29.33
N LEU A 187 -5.61 9.88 28.90
CA LEU A 187 -4.45 9.63 29.75
C LEU A 187 -3.44 10.78 29.63
N GLU A 188 -2.28 10.66 30.28
CA GLU A 188 -1.25 11.70 30.37
C GLU A 188 -0.86 12.31 29.02
N TYR A 189 -0.72 11.48 27.97
CA TYR A 189 -0.28 11.92 26.64
C TYR A 189 -1.43 12.12 25.65
N GLY A 190 -2.69 12.12 26.11
CA GLY A 190 -3.87 12.33 25.28
C GLY A 190 -4.75 11.08 25.13
N GLY A 191 -5.45 11.01 24.01
CA GLY A 191 -6.32 9.90 23.65
C GLY A 191 -5.57 8.70 23.07
N LEU A 192 -6.31 7.67 22.67
CA LEU A 192 -5.72 6.44 22.12
C LEU A 192 -4.86 6.70 20.86
N ASP A 193 -5.30 7.62 19.98
CA ASP A 193 -4.64 7.90 18.70
C ASP A 193 -3.24 8.50 18.89
N GLU A 194 -3.05 9.34 19.92
CA GLU A 194 -1.74 9.90 20.27
C GLU A 194 -0.76 8.80 20.71
N TYR A 195 -1.21 7.87 21.57
CA TYR A 195 -0.38 6.74 22.01
C TYR A 195 -0.05 5.80 20.84
N LEU A 196 -1.02 5.51 19.97
CA LEU A 196 -0.81 4.69 18.78
C LEU A 196 0.23 5.32 17.84
N THR A 197 0.17 6.63 17.63
CA THR A 197 1.13 7.37 16.79
C THR A 197 2.55 7.30 17.35
N LEU A 198 2.71 7.42 18.68
CA LEU A 198 4.02 7.37 19.33
C LEU A 198 4.65 5.97 19.31
N MET A 199 3.83 4.92 19.45
CA MET A 199 4.31 3.55 19.62
C MET A 199 4.42 2.77 18.31
N THR A 200 3.44 2.89 17.40
CA THR A 200 3.39 2.06 16.17
C THR A 200 4.41 2.49 15.12
N ASN A 201 4.91 3.72 15.17
CA ASN A 201 5.97 4.21 14.28
C ASN A 201 7.38 3.72 14.65
N ARG A 202 7.53 2.81 15.61
CA ARG A 202 8.83 2.32 16.09
C ARG A 202 9.02 0.84 15.75
N ASN A 203 10.14 0.51 15.11
CA ASN A 203 10.59 -0.88 15.01
C ASN A 203 11.35 -1.30 16.27
N ILE A 204 10.61 -1.63 17.33
CA ILE A 204 11.20 -1.93 18.65
C ILE A 204 11.97 -3.26 18.72
N PHE A 205 11.86 -4.14 17.72
CA PHE A 205 12.49 -5.47 17.71
C PHE A 205 13.27 -5.79 16.42
N GLY A 206 13.43 -4.82 15.52
CA GLY A 206 14.08 -5.03 14.23
C GLY A 206 15.04 -3.91 13.86
N PRO A 207 15.87 -4.14 12.83
CA PRO A 207 16.73 -3.10 12.30
C PRO A 207 15.90 -1.94 11.72
N GLU A 208 16.55 -0.79 11.50
CA GLU A 208 15.89 0.34 10.85
C GLU A 208 15.29 -0.09 9.51
N ASN A 209 14.05 0.32 9.24
CA ASN A 209 13.47 0.11 7.93
C ASN A 209 14.23 0.91 6.86
N LEU A 210 14.34 0.37 5.65
CA LEU A 210 15.04 1.00 4.53
C LEU A 210 14.01 1.47 3.52
N GLU A 211 14.33 2.50 2.77
CA GLU A 211 13.42 3.02 1.75
C GLU A 211 13.18 1.98 0.65
N PRO A 212 11.91 1.82 0.20
CA PRO A 212 11.61 0.92 -0.88
C PRO A 212 12.22 1.43 -2.19
N ARG A 213 12.51 0.51 -3.10
CA ARG A 213 13.01 0.81 -4.43
C ARG A 213 11.99 0.34 -5.46
N PHE A 214 11.80 1.12 -6.52
CA PHE A 214 11.00 0.63 -7.63
C PHE A 214 11.55 1.11 -8.95
N SER A 215 11.62 0.17 -9.89
CA SER A 215 12.07 0.40 -11.26
C SER A 215 10.90 0.34 -12.22
N GLY A 216 11.00 1.15 -13.27
CA GLY A 216 10.08 1.24 -14.39
C GLY A 216 10.65 2.24 -15.38
N ASP A 217 10.29 2.09 -16.66
CA ASP A 217 10.69 3.04 -17.69
C ASP A 217 10.12 4.41 -17.35
N SER A 218 11.00 5.36 -17.05
CA SER A 218 10.59 6.71 -16.63
C SER A 218 9.98 7.51 -17.77
N ARG A 219 10.10 7.00 -19.02
CA ARG A 219 9.47 7.54 -20.21
C ARG A 219 8.56 6.48 -20.81
N ILE A 220 7.28 6.83 -20.97
CA ILE A 220 6.25 5.95 -21.50
C ILE A 220 5.79 6.55 -22.83
N ALA A 221 6.06 5.86 -23.93
CA ALA A 221 5.49 6.21 -25.23
C ALA A 221 4.05 5.67 -25.32
N ALA A 222 3.10 6.57 -25.53
CA ALA A 222 1.69 6.27 -25.67
C ALA A 222 1.14 6.87 -26.98
N THR A 223 -0.01 6.35 -27.42
CA THR A 223 -0.67 6.81 -28.64
C THR A 223 -2.01 7.44 -28.26
N VAL A 224 -2.37 8.56 -28.88
CA VAL A 224 -3.67 9.22 -28.66
C VAL A 224 -4.82 8.22 -28.78
N GLY A 225 -5.74 8.26 -27.81
CA GLY A 225 -6.94 7.41 -27.77
C GLY A 225 -6.67 5.94 -27.41
N GLN A 226 -5.43 5.55 -27.07
CA GLN A 226 -5.08 4.20 -26.63
C GLN A 226 -4.55 4.19 -25.21
N SER A 227 -5.04 3.25 -24.40
CA SER A 227 -4.49 3.03 -23.06
C SER A 227 -3.16 2.28 -23.15
N LYS A 228 -2.15 2.80 -22.45
CA LYS A 228 -0.83 2.16 -22.31
C LYS A 228 -0.65 1.68 -20.88
N SER A 229 -0.27 0.42 -20.71
CA SER A 229 0.00 -0.18 -19.40
C SER A 229 1.48 -0.48 -19.24
N VAL A 230 2.05 -0.13 -18.08
CA VAL A 230 3.44 -0.37 -17.70
C VAL A 230 3.47 -1.04 -16.33
N ALA A 231 4.21 -2.15 -16.21
CA ALA A 231 4.40 -2.84 -14.94
C ALA A 231 5.52 -2.17 -14.14
N LEU A 232 5.24 -1.85 -12.88
CA LEU A 232 6.20 -1.36 -11.90
C LEU A 232 6.83 -2.57 -11.18
N THR A 233 8.16 -2.60 -11.11
CA THR A 233 8.87 -3.65 -10.38
C THR A 233 8.81 -3.36 -8.88
N ARG A 234 8.26 -4.28 -8.09
CA ARG A 234 8.28 -4.21 -6.62
C ARG A 234 9.67 -4.60 -6.11
N ASN A 235 10.37 -3.69 -5.46
CA ASN A 235 11.54 -4.03 -4.68
C ASN A 235 11.42 -3.35 -3.30
N PRO A 236 10.99 -4.06 -2.24
CA PRO A 236 10.82 -3.46 -0.91
C PRO A 236 12.09 -2.88 -0.30
N GLY A 237 13.25 -2.98 -0.96
CA GLY A 237 14.53 -2.78 -0.31
C GLY A 237 14.80 -4.02 0.53
N THR A 238 15.90 -4.71 0.26
CA THR A 238 16.25 -5.91 1.02
C THR A 238 16.64 -5.52 2.44
N ASN A 239 15.66 -5.54 3.34
CA ASN A 239 15.89 -5.80 4.76
C ASN A 239 15.78 -7.31 4.96
N GLU A 240 16.62 -7.88 5.80
CA GLU A 240 16.74 -9.34 6.04
C GLU A 240 15.42 -10.02 6.49
N GLN A 241 14.34 -9.25 6.71
CA GLN A 241 13.01 -9.72 7.04
C GLN A 241 12.15 -9.83 5.77
N GLN A 242 12.15 -11.02 5.18
CA GLN A 242 11.62 -11.41 3.86
C GLN A 242 10.11 -11.17 3.58
N ASN A 243 9.38 -10.40 4.39
CA ASN A 243 7.90 -10.28 4.33
C ASN A 243 7.37 -8.83 4.20
N GLN A 244 8.17 -7.88 3.71
CA GLN A 244 7.68 -6.53 3.43
C GLN A 244 7.11 -6.43 2.01
N SER A 245 5.98 -5.72 1.86
CA SER A 245 5.35 -5.46 0.56
C SER A 245 5.41 -3.98 0.21
N VAL A 246 5.37 -3.66 -1.08
CA VAL A 246 5.36 -2.28 -1.58
C VAL A 246 4.02 -2.01 -2.26
N ASN A 247 3.35 -0.96 -1.83
CA ASN A 247 2.10 -0.48 -2.41
C ASN A 247 2.37 0.80 -3.22
N PHE A 248 1.70 0.93 -4.36
CA PHE A 248 1.86 2.06 -5.26
C PHE A 248 0.61 2.92 -5.30
N GLN A 249 0.78 4.24 -5.31
CA GLN A 249 -0.30 5.20 -5.46
C GLN A 249 0.12 6.33 -6.41
N ILE A 250 -0.87 6.98 -7.03
CA ILE A 250 -0.67 8.19 -7.83
C ILE A 250 -0.93 9.38 -6.93
N ALA A 251 -0.03 10.36 -6.95
CA ALA A 251 -0.28 11.65 -6.29
C ALA A 251 -1.35 12.40 -7.10
N ALA A 252 -2.55 12.55 -6.54
CA ALA A 252 -3.72 13.09 -7.24
C ALA A 252 -3.52 14.52 -7.76
N ASP A 253 -2.65 15.28 -7.12
CA ASP A 253 -2.21 16.62 -7.50
C ASP A 253 -1.28 16.65 -8.72
N SER A 254 -0.78 15.50 -9.19
CA SER A 254 0.16 15.43 -10.32
C SER A 254 -0.50 15.31 -11.70
N LEU A 255 -1.82 15.08 -11.78
CA LEU A 255 -2.50 14.80 -13.05
C LEU A 255 -2.90 16.08 -13.78
N SER A 256 -2.49 16.20 -15.03
CA SER A 256 -2.87 17.30 -15.93
C SER A 256 -4.28 17.11 -16.50
N ALA A 257 -4.97 18.20 -16.83
CA ALA A 257 -6.31 18.14 -17.42
C ALA A 257 -6.33 17.33 -18.73
N GLY A 258 -7.31 16.43 -18.88
CA GLY A 258 -7.45 15.57 -20.06
C GLY A 258 -6.55 14.33 -20.09
N PHE A 259 -5.72 14.14 -19.06
CA PHE A 259 -4.87 12.97 -18.90
C PHE A 259 -5.36 12.11 -17.73
N VAL A 260 -5.55 10.81 -18.00
CA VAL A 260 -6.04 9.84 -17.01
C VAL A 260 -4.92 8.85 -16.71
N ALA A 261 -4.59 8.70 -15.43
CA ALA A 261 -3.73 7.62 -14.96
C ALA A 261 -4.36 6.90 -13.77
N ASN A 262 -4.19 5.59 -13.75
CA ASN A 262 -4.63 4.73 -12.66
C ASN A 262 -3.55 3.68 -12.36
N ILE A 263 -3.41 3.32 -11.09
CA ILE A 263 -2.58 2.19 -10.66
C ILE A 263 -3.47 1.14 -10.04
N LYS A 264 -3.43 -0.06 -10.61
CA LYS A 264 -3.99 -1.26 -10.00
C LYS A 264 -2.86 -2.24 -9.69
N ASP A 265 -2.71 -2.59 -8.42
CA ASP A 265 -1.63 -3.41 -7.89
C ASP A 265 -0.24 -2.83 -8.16
N ASN A 266 0.38 -3.20 -9.28
CA ASN A 266 1.66 -2.69 -9.76
C ASN A 266 1.63 -2.28 -11.24
N ILE A 267 0.45 -2.19 -11.85
CA ILE A 267 0.29 -1.80 -13.25
C ILE A 267 -0.20 -0.36 -13.30
N LEU A 268 0.64 0.51 -13.84
CA LEU A 268 0.30 1.88 -14.19
C LEU A 268 -0.34 1.88 -15.58
N THR A 269 -1.60 2.28 -15.65
CA THR A 269 -2.32 2.48 -16.92
C THR A 269 -2.53 3.97 -17.15
N VAL A 270 -2.10 4.44 -18.32
CA VAL A 270 -2.21 5.85 -18.74
C VAL A 270 -3.02 5.96 -20.02
N HIS A 271 -3.80 7.04 -20.14
CA HIS A 271 -4.66 7.34 -21.28
C HIS A 271 -4.76 8.86 -21.49
N SER A 272 -4.76 9.29 -22.75
CA SER A 272 -4.98 10.70 -23.12
C SER A 272 -5.68 10.79 -24.48
N GLU A 273 -6.55 11.79 -24.60
CA GLU A 273 -7.20 12.18 -25.87
C GLU A 273 -6.39 13.25 -26.63
N ASN A 274 -5.37 13.84 -26.01
CA ASN A 274 -4.58 14.90 -26.61
C ASN A 274 -3.10 14.50 -26.74
N VAL A 275 -2.47 14.95 -27.82
CA VAL A 275 -1.02 14.88 -28.03
C VAL A 275 -0.33 15.79 -27.01
N GLY A 276 0.75 15.30 -26.40
CA GLY A 276 1.52 16.09 -25.46
C GLY A 276 2.39 15.28 -24.52
N GLU A 277 3.19 16.00 -23.74
CA GLU A 277 4.00 15.45 -22.67
C GLU A 277 3.28 15.62 -21.34
N TYR A 278 3.02 14.50 -20.66
CA TYR A 278 2.34 14.46 -19.37
C TYR A 278 3.28 13.93 -18.29
N LYS A 279 3.12 14.45 -17.07
CA LYS A 279 3.89 14.01 -15.92
C LYS A 279 2.97 13.32 -14.93
N VAL A 280 3.43 12.20 -14.37
CA VAL A 280 2.72 11.44 -13.35
C VAL A 280 3.67 11.18 -12.21
N ARG A 281 3.31 11.61 -11.01
CA ARG A 281 4.08 11.30 -9.81
C ARG A 281 3.50 10.06 -9.14
N VAL A 282 4.31 9.01 -9.06
CA VAL A 282 3.96 7.75 -8.42
C VAL A 282 4.70 7.65 -7.10
N SER A 283 3.98 7.33 -6.02
CA SER A 283 4.57 7.00 -4.73
C SER A 283 4.63 5.49 -4.54
N ALA A 284 5.70 5.02 -3.90
CA ALA A 284 5.87 3.65 -3.46
C ALA A 284 6.06 3.66 -1.95
N SER A 285 5.13 3.05 -1.22
CA SER A 285 5.15 2.95 0.24
C SER A 285 5.37 1.49 0.64
N ASP A 286 6.32 1.24 1.52
CA ASP A 286 6.52 -0.09 2.09
C ASP A 286 5.54 -0.38 3.25
N THR A 287 5.51 -1.64 3.68
CA THR A 287 4.85 -2.05 4.93
C THR A 287 5.84 -2.14 6.10
N GLY A 288 6.99 -1.48 5.96
CA GLY A 288 8.04 -1.39 6.96
C GLY A 288 7.60 -0.55 8.16
N LEU A 289 8.30 -0.67 9.29
CA LEU A 289 8.10 0.20 10.45
C LEU A 289 9.37 1.04 10.69
N PRO A 290 9.31 2.37 10.72
CA PRO A 290 8.19 3.18 10.21
C PRO A 290 8.02 3.00 8.70
N VAL A 291 6.80 3.26 8.21
CA VAL A 291 6.49 3.21 6.78
C VAL A 291 7.35 4.24 6.06
N LYS A 292 8.13 3.81 5.07
CA LYS A 292 8.90 4.72 4.21
C LYS A 292 8.22 4.83 2.84
N THR A 293 8.15 6.05 2.34
CA THR A 293 7.53 6.37 1.04
C THR A 293 8.52 7.12 0.17
N VAL A 294 8.71 6.63 -1.05
CA VAL A 294 9.53 7.29 -2.07
C VAL A 294 8.67 7.70 -3.25
N PHE A 295 9.06 8.77 -3.93
CA PHE A 295 8.34 9.31 -5.09
C PHE A 295 9.20 9.23 -6.33
N ARG A 296 8.57 8.92 -7.46
CA ARG A 296 9.21 8.99 -8.78
C ARG A 296 8.26 9.64 -9.79
N GLU A 297 8.82 10.50 -10.62
CA GLU A 297 8.10 11.12 -11.73
C GLU A 297 8.28 10.26 -12.99
N PHE A 298 7.18 10.02 -13.69
CA PHE A 298 7.11 9.37 -14.99
C PHE A 298 6.63 10.38 -16.02
N THR A 299 7.30 10.40 -17.17
CA THR A 299 6.94 11.23 -18.31
C THR A 299 6.24 10.36 -19.34
N VAL A 300 5.04 10.75 -19.77
CA VAL A 300 4.26 10.08 -20.80
C VAL A 300 4.27 10.96 -22.03
N ASP A 301 4.91 10.49 -23.10
CA ASP A 301 4.90 11.14 -24.40
C ASP A 301 3.79 10.53 -25.24
N VAL A 302 2.71 11.29 -25.43
CA VAL A 302 1.54 10.87 -26.20
C VAL A 302 1.68 11.41 -27.62
N GLN A 303 1.90 10.51 -28.57
CA GLN A 303 2.05 10.84 -29.98
C GLN A 303 0.84 10.37 -30.80
N GLU A 304 0.68 10.93 -32.00
CA GLU A 304 -0.34 10.45 -32.93
C GLU A 304 -0.01 9.03 -33.42
N LYS A 305 -1.07 8.29 -33.77
CA LYS A 305 -0.90 6.96 -34.36
C LYS A 305 -0.17 7.12 -35.70
N PRO A 306 0.97 6.42 -35.91
CA PRO A 306 1.68 6.52 -37.18
C PRO A 306 0.76 6.11 -38.33
N ALA A 307 0.75 6.92 -39.39
CA ALA A 307 -0.04 6.66 -40.58
C ALA A 307 0.33 5.29 -41.15
N ARG A 308 -0.68 4.47 -41.49
CA ARG A 308 -0.46 3.16 -42.10
C ARG A 308 0.22 3.36 -43.45
N VAL A 309 1.46 2.91 -43.59
CA VAL A 309 2.14 2.87 -44.89
C VAL A 309 1.39 1.88 -45.77
N ILE A 310 0.66 2.39 -46.76
CA ILE A 310 0.04 1.55 -47.79
C ILE A 310 1.19 1.07 -48.67
N PRO A 311 1.43 -0.25 -48.79
CA PRO A 311 2.48 -0.73 -49.68
C PRO A 311 2.20 -0.26 -51.11
N PRO A 312 3.23 0.12 -51.89
CA PRO A 312 3.04 0.51 -53.28
C PRO A 312 2.35 -0.66 -54.03
N VAL A 313 1.33 -0.32 -54.81
CA VAL A 313 0.60 -1.29 -55.63
C VAL A 313 1.63 -2.02 -56.50
N LYS A 314 1.71 -3.34 -56.36
CA LYS A 314 2.60 -4.17 -57.16
C LYS A 314 2.27 -3.93 -58.64
N PRO A 315 3.23 -3.57 -59.52
CA PRO A 315 2.94 -3.38 -60.94
C PRO A 315 2.35 -4.68 -61.50
N LEU A 316 1.28 -4.55 -62.27
CA LEU A 316 0.68 -5.69 -62.97
C LEU A 316 1.77 -6.36 -63.83
N PRO A 317 1.88 -7.70 -63.81
CA PRO A 317 2.84 -8.39 -64.66
C PRO A 317 2.59 -8.05 -66.14
N PRO A 318 3.63 -7.94 -66.98
CA PRO A 318 3.47 -7.69 -68.41
C PRO A 318 2.59 -8.78 -69.03
N LYS A 319 1.58 -8.38 -69.80
CA LYS A 319 0.69 -9.30 -70.52
C LYS A 319 1.52 -10.02 -71.59
N PHE A 320 1.61 -11.35 -71.51
CA PHE A 320 2.32 -12.17 -72.49
C PHE A 320 1.43 -12.39 -73.73
N ASP A 321 1.93 -12.07 -74.92
CA ASP A 321 1.22 -12.27 -76.19
C ASP A 321 1.39 -13.71 -76.69
N ILE A 322 0.26 -14.41 -76.86
CA ILE A 322 0.23 -15.82 -77.29
C ILE A 322 0.60 -16.01 -78.77
N ALA A 323 0.63 -14.95 -79.59
CA ALA A 323 1.10 -15.05 -80.97
C ALA A 323 2.60 -15.43 -81.07
N GLN A 324 3.38 -15.22 -79.99
CA GLN A 324 4.77 -15.66 -79.89
C GLN A 324 4.90 -17.19 -79.79
N LEU A 325 3.83 -17.88 -79.39
CA LEU A 325 3.78 -19.34 -79.25
C LEU A 325 3.04 -20.03 -80.41
N ALA A 326 2.49 -19.29 -81.36
CA ALA A 326 1.85 -19.82 -82.55
C ALA A 326 2.79 -19.75 -83.74
N PHE A 327 3.09 -20.89 -84.37
CA PHE A 327 4.05 -21.00 -85.46
C PHE A 327 3.39 -21.48 -86.73
N PHE A 328 3.61 -20.79 -87.85
CA PHE A 328 3.26 -21.32 -89.17
C PHE A 328 4.23 -22.46 -89.51
N THR A 329 3.77 -23.71 -89.41
CA THR A 329 4.66 -24.87 -89.55
C THR A 329 4.74 -25.40 -90.98
N SER A 330 3.60 -25.53 -91.67
CA SER A 330 3.53 -26.18 -92.99
C SER A 330 2.32 -25.74 -93.78
N THR A 331 2.44 -25.78 -95.10
CA THR A 331 1.31 -25.70 -96.04
C THR A 331 1.06 -27.09 -96.61
N VAL A 332 -0.19 -27.57 -96.59
CA VAL A 332 -0.57 -28.91 -97.08
C VAL A 332 -1.68 -28.76 -98.11
N GLN A 333 -1.60 -29.48 -99.23
CA GLN A 333 -2.66 -29.51 -100.24
C GLN A 333 -3.42 -30.84 -100.18
N ILE A 334 -4.72 -30.78 -99.88
CA ILE A 334 -5.61 -31.95 -99.77
C ILE A 334 -6.86 -31.68 -100.61
N ASN A 335 -7.28 -32.63 -101.45
CA ASN A 335 -8.50 -32.51 -102.27
C ASN A 335 -8.60 -31.20 -103.07
N ASN A 336 -7.48 -30.75 -103.64
CA ASN A 336 -7.36 -29.51 -104.41
C ASN A 336 -7.63 -28.21 -103.63
N ARG A 337 -7.58 -28.25 -102.28
CA ARG A 337 -7.58 -27.09 -101.39
C ARG A 337 -6.24 -27.00 -100.65
N VAL A 338 -5.75 -25.77 -100.48
CA VAL A 338 -4.52 -25.48 -99.76
C VAL A 338 -4.87 -25.09 -98.34
N GLU A 339 -4.30 -25.79 -97.37
CA GLU A 339 -4.42 -25.52 -95.94
C GLU A 339 -3.08 -25.02 -95.39
N VAL A 340 -3.12 -24.01 -94.55
CA VAL A 340 -2.00 -23.61 -93.71
C VAL A 340 -2.17 -24.21 -92.33
N TRP A 341 -1.10 -24.79 -91.80
CA TRP A 341 -1.08 -25.40 -90.47
C TRP A 341 -0.26 -24.52 -89.53
N ILE A 342 -0.90 -24.12 -88.44
CA ILE A 342 -0.34 -23.25 -87.40
C ILE A 342 -0.31 -24.03 -86.08
N LEU A 343 0.88 -24.32 -85.57
CA LEU A 343 1.07 -24.97 -84.27
C LEU A 343 0.97 -23.94 -83.16
N ARG A 344 -0.06 -24.05 -82.33
CA ARG A 344 -0.23 -23.29 -81.10
C ARG A 344 0.41 -24.03 -79.93
N ARG A 345 1.62 -23.62 -79.54
CA ARG A 345 2.35 -24.27 -78.43
C ARG A 345 1.79 -23.96 -77.05
N ASP A 346 0.94 -22.93 -76.92
CA ASP A 346 0.27 -22.58 -75.68
C ASP A 346 -0.80 -23.60 -75.28
N ILE A 347 -1.43 -24.24 -76.26
CA ILE A 347 -2.48 -25.27 -76.07
C ILE A 347 -2.13 -26.63 -76.71
N ASP A 348 -0.96 -26.73 -77.34
CA ASP A 348 -0.46 -27.91 -78.07
C ASP A 348 -1.40 -28.41 -79.19
N GLU A 349 -1.99 -27.47 -79.94
CA GLU A 349 -2.95 -27.79 -81.01
C GLU A 349 -2.49 -27.27 -82.37
N MET A 350 -2.88 -28.00 -83.43
CA MET A 350 -2.65 -27.61 -84.82
C MET A 350 -3.91 -26.98 -85.40
N VAL A 351 -3.88 -25.66 -85.57
CA VAL A 351 -4.94 -24.91 -86.24
C VAL A 351 -4.71 -25.00 -87.74
N LYS A 352 -5.70 -25.54 -88.46
CA LYS A 352 -5.66 -25.67 -89.91
C LYS A 352 -6.60 -24.64 -90.50
N LEU A 353 -6.08 -23.75 -91.34
CA LEU A 353 -6.84 -22.67 -91.95
C LEU A 353 -6.76 -22.78 -93.46
N THR A 354 -7.82 -22.36 -94.12
CA THR A 354 -7.92 -22.20 -95.58
C THR A 354 -8.11 -20.73 -95.93
N ILE A 355 -8.01 -20.41 -97.22
CA ILE A 355 -8.27 -19.05 -97.71
C ILE A 355 -9.71 -18.64 -97.35
N GLY A 356 -9.85 -17.50 -96.69
CA GLY A 356 -11.11 -16.96 -96.19
C GLY A 356 -11.39 -17.23 -94.71
N ASP A 357 -10.62 -18.10 -94.05
CA ASP A 357 -10.81 -18.38 -92.62
C ASP A 357 -10.27 -17.24 -91.75
N ARG A 358 -10.96 -16.96 -90.63
CA ARG A 358 -10.54 -15.97 -89.63
C ARG A 358 -9.61 -16.61 -88.61
N ILE A 359 -8.52 -15.91 -88.31
CA ILE A 359 -7.60 -16.23 -87.22
C ILE A 359 -7.71 -15.17 -86.13
N ASP A 360 -7.63 -15.61 -84.87
CA ASP A 360 -7.61 -14.75 -83.69
C ASP A 360 -6.67 -15.40 -82.66
N ILE A 361 -5.40 -15.02 -82.71
CA ILE A 361 -4.35 -15.56 -81.85
C ILE A 361 -3.48 -14.40 -81.37
N GLY A 362 -3.70 -14.00 -80.13
CA GLY A 362 -2.90 -12.96 -79.50
C GLY A 362 -3.14 -11.60 -80.14
N ASP A 363 -2.08 -10.88 -80.48
CA ASP A 363 -2.19 -9.60 -81.18
C ASP A 363 -2.45 -9.76 -82.70
N ILE A 364 -2.52 -10.98 -83.22
CA ILE A 364 -2.80 -11.29 -84.63
C ILE A 364 -4.25 -11.74 -84.80
N ALA A 365 -5.10 -10.83 -85.27
CA ALA A 365 -6.48 -11.09 -85.63
C ALA A 365 -6.77 -10.62 -87.07
N GLY A 366 -7.34 -11.49 -87.89
CA GLY A 366 -7.60 -11.19 -89.30
C GLY A 366 -8.08 -12.37 -90.12
N THR A 367 -8.19 -12.21 -91.43
CA THR A 367 -8.64 -13.23 -92.37
C THR A 367 -7.51 -13.66 -93.31
N VAL A 368 -7.38 -14.96 -93.54
CA VAL A 368 -6.40 -15.52 -94.47
C VAL A 368 -6.75 -15.14 -95.89
N ARG A 369 -5.93 -14.30 -96.53
CA ARG A 369 -6.14 -13.82 -97.90
C ARG A 369 -5.50 -14.75 -98.93
N GLU A 370 -4.30 -15.21 -98.64
CA GLU A 370 -3.53 -16.02 -99.58
C GLU A 370 -2.62 -16.99 -98.83
N ILE A 371 -2.50 -18.21 -99.36
CA ILE A 371 -1.62 -19.25 -98.84
C ILE A 371 -0.71 -19.72 -99.96
N SER A 372 0.58 -19.53 -99.77
CA SER A 372 1.66 -20.02 -100.64
C SER A 372 2.44 -21.16 -99.96
N GLN A 373 3.40 -21.76 -100.67
CA GLN A 373 4.19 -22.88 -100.12
C GLN A 373 5.02 -22.51 -98.88
N LYS A 374 5.45 -21.25 -98.77
CA LYS A 374 6.32 -20.77 -97.69
C LYS A 374 5.84 -19.48 -97.04
N GLU A 375 4.71 -18.95 -97.48
CA GLU A 375 4.23 -17.61 -97.13
C GLU A 375 2.73 -17.66 -96.89
N LEU A 376 2.30 -16.97 -95.85
CA LEU A 376 0.91 -16.80 -95.44
C LEU A 376 0.62 -15.30 -95.39
N LEU A 377 -0.41 -14.87 -96.12
CA LEU A 377 -0.90 -13.49 -96.08
C LEU A 377 -2.21 -13.40 -95.31
N ILE A 378 -2.23 -12.55 -94.30
CA ILE A 378 -3.39 -12.30 -93.45
C ILE A 378 -3.75 -10.83 -93.56
N VAL A 379 -5.02 -10.52 -93.81
CA VAL A 379 -5.53 -9.14 -93.74
C VAL A 379 -6.13 -8.95 -92.35
N THR A 380 -5.61 -7.98 -91.60
CA THR A 380 -6.13 -7.67 -90.26
C THR A 380 -7.46 -6.94 -90.35
N ASP A 381 -8.16 -6.82 -89.22
CA ASP A 381 -9.39 -6.02 -89.15
C ASP A 381 -9.16 -4.52 -89.43
N ALA A 382 -7.90 -4.06 -89.41
CA ALA A 382 -7.49 -2.71 -89.76
C ALA A 382 -7.09 -2.57 -91.24
N ASP A 383 -7.38 -3.57 -92.08
CA ASP A 383 -7.01 -3.67 -93.50
C ASP A 383 -5.48 -3.73 -93.79
N ASP A 384 -4.66 -3.97 -92.76
CA ASP A 384 -3.24 -4.21 -92.95
C ASP A 384 -2.96 -5.61 -93.48
N THR A 385 -2.02 -5.74 -94.42
CA THR A 385 -1.59 -7.03 -94.93
C THR A 385 -0.33 -7.50 -94.20
N LEU A 386 -0.46 -8.60 -93.46
CA LEU A 386 0.62 -9.25 -92.72
C LEU A 386 1.16 -10.45 -93.50
N LEU A 387 2.48 -10.52 -93.63
CA LEU A 387 3.21 -11.65 -94.21
C LEU A 387 3.89 -12.48 -93.12
N ILE A 388 3.60 -13.78 -93.10
CA ILE A 388 4.23 -14.73 -92.18
C ILE A 388 4.92 -15.82 -93.02
N LYS A 389 6.20 -16.08 -92.75
CA LYS A 389 6.95 -17.14 -93.45
C LYS A 389 6.87 -18.46 -92.69
N ALA A 390 6.94 -19.56 -93.43
CA ALA A 390 6.98 -20.90 -92.84
C ALA A 390 8.16 -21.02 -91.86
N GLY A 391 7.90 -21.58 -90.69
CA GLY A 391 8.84 -21.69 -89.56
C GLY A 391 8.85 -20.49 -88.61
N GLN A 392 8.14 -19.39 -88.91
CA GLN A 392 8.09 -18.20 -88.05
C GLN A 392 6.89 -18.23 -87.09
N ALA A 393 7.07 -17.57 -85.94
CA ALA A 393 5.98 -17.25 -85.04
C ALA A 393 5.08 -16.18 -85.65
N LEU A 394 3.79 -16.22 -85.37
CA LEU A 394 2.81 -15.24 -85.83
C LEU A 394 3.14 -13.82 -85.34
N ALA A 395 3.71 -13.68 -84.14
CA ALA A 395 4.19 -12.39 -83.62
C ALA A 395 5.29 -11.73 -84.48
N ASN A 396 5.98 -12.49 -85.33
CA ASN A 396 7.04 -11.98 -86.22
C ASN A 396 6.51 -11.65 -87.63
N ALA A 397 5.19 -11.51 -87.78
CA ALA A 397 4.60 -11.13 -89.05
C ALA A 397 5.13 -9.78 -89.54
N GLU A 398 5.50 -9.71 -90.82
CA GLU A 398 5.93 -8.48 -91.47
C GLU A 398 4.71 -7.74 -92.00
N ASN A 399 4.44 -6.53 -91.53
CA ASN A 399 3.34 -5.70 -92.03
C ASN A 399 3.76 -5.06 -93.36
N LEU A 400 3.24 -5.59 -94.46
CA LEU A 400 3.54 -5.16 -95.82
C LEU A 400 2.90 -3.81 -96.15
N THR A 401 1.77 -3.47 -95.54
CA THR A 401 1.11 -2.17 -95.72
C THR A 401 1.98 -1.05 -95.14
N LEU A 402 2.42 -1.19 -93.88
CA LEU A 402 3.35 -0.26 -93.24
C LEU A 402 4.71 -0.20 -93.93
N ALA A 403 5.21 -1.32 -94.45
CA ALA A 403 6.47 -1.35 -95.20
C ALA A 403 6.35 -0.57 -96.53
N ALA A 404 5.23 -0.70 -97.23
CA ALA A 404 4.96 0.04 -98.46
C ALA A 404 4.78 1.55 -98.20
N GLU A 405 4.07 1.93 -97.14
CA GLU A 405 3.90 3.34 -96.74
C GLU A 405 5.23 4.02 -96.41
N ARG A 406 6.11 3.35 -95.65
CA ARG A 406 7.46 3.85 -95.34
C ARG A 406 8.37 4.00 -96.57
N LEU A 407 8.16 3.19 -97.60
CA LEU A 407 8.88 3.31 -98.87
C LEU A 407 8.37 4.49 -99.71
N LEU A 408 7.06 4.78 -99.64
CA LEU A 408 6.43 5.94 -100.30
C LEU A 408 6.79 7.27 -99.61
N GLU A 409 6.86 7.30 -98.28
CA GLU A 409 7.32 8.48 -97.52
C GLU A 409 8.80 8.83 -97.80
N ASN A 410 9.64 7.84 -98.08
CA ASN A 410 11.05 8.04 -98.43
C ASN A 410 11.31 8.39 -99.90
N THR A 411 10.27 8.45 -100.75
CA THR A 411 10.38 8.78 -102.19
C THR A 411 9.68 10.08 -102.61
N THR A 412 9.18 10.86 -101.65
CA THR A 412 8.74 12.24 -101.89
C THR A 412 9.93 13.20 -101.63
N PRO A 413 10.36 14.03 -102.61
CA PRO A 413 11.54 14.90 -102.47
C PRO A 413 11.35 16.06 -101.49
#